data_AF-A0A820PND0-F1
#
_entry.id   AF-A0A820PND0-F1
#
_cell.length_a   1.000
_cell.length_b   1.000
_cell.length_c   1.000
_cell.angle_alpha   90.00
_cell.angle_beta   90.00
_cell.angle_gamma   90.00
#
_symmetry.space_group_name_H-M   'P 1'
#
loop_
_entity.id
_entity.type
_entity.pdbx_description
1 polymer ?
#
loop_
_entity_poly.entity_id
_entity_poly.type
_entity_poly.pdbx_seq_one_letter_code
_entity_poly.pdbx_strand_id
1 'polypeptide(L)' 'MQPAPQPPSALGNYRLLSPTAAVRVSPLCLGAMSLGDAWEFMGTQTKENSFKILDAFFDAGGN' A
#
# COMPACT_ATOMS: atom_id res chain seq x y z
N MET A 1 -27.09 -2.06 13.90
CA MET A 1 -25.85 -2.54 13.26
C MET A 1 -24.71 -1.75 13.87
N GLN A 2 -23.69 -2.40 14.41
CA GLN A 2 -22.51 -1.68 14.90
C GLN A 2 -21.72 -1.12 13.71
N PRO A 3 -21.22 0.13 13.78
CA PRO A 3 -20.35 0.68 12.75
C PRO A 3 -19.11 -0.21 12.57
N ALA A 4 -18.57 -0.24 11.35
CA ALA A 4 -17.28 -0.89 11.12
C ALA A 4 -16.21 -0.25 12.04
N PRO A 5 -15.25 -1.04 12.55
CA PRO A 5 -14.11 -0.50 13.28
C PRO A 5 -13.42 0.59 12.48
N GLN A 6 -12.90 1.61 13.17
CA GLN A 6 -12.11 2.64 12.50
C GLN A 6 -10.85 2.02 11.90
N PRO A 7 -10.42 2.47 10.70
CA PRO A 7 -9.21 1.96 10.09
C PRO A 7 -7.97 2.34 10.92
N PRO A 8 -6.89 1.53 10.85
CA PRO A 8 -5.68 1.75 11.62
C PRO A 8 -4.92 3.04 11.22
N SER A 9 -5.12 3.49 9.97
CA SER A 9 -4.58 4.77 9.48
C SER A 9 -5.48 5.37 8.40
N ALA A 10 -5.11 6.55 7.90
CA ALA A 10 -5.77 7.19 6.77
C ALA A 10 -5.73 6.35 5.46
N LEU A 11 -4.80 5.40 5.33
CA LEU A 11 -4.72 4.52 4.15
C LEU A 11 -5.95 3.62 4.01
N GLY A 12 -6.58 3.23 5.13
CA GLY A 12 -7.78 2.40 5.14
C GLY A 12 -9.07 3.14 4.76
N ASN A 13 -9.02 4.45 4.54
CA ASN A 13 -10.15 5.24 4.05
C ASN A 13 -10.26 5.15 2.52
N TYR A 14 -10.70 4.00 2.01
CA TYR A 14 -10.72 3.73 0.57
C TYR A 14 -11.69 4.62 -0.21
N ARG A 15 -11.29 5.00 -1.42
CA ARG A 15 -12.08 5.80 -2.38
C ARG A 15 -12.23 5.06 -3.71
N LEU A 16 -13.28 5.38 -4.47
CA LEU A 16 -13.41 4.90 -5.85
C LEU A 16 -12.21 5.35 -6.67
N LEU A 17 -11.59 4.42 -7.41
CA LEU A 17 -10.48 4.72 -8.30
C LEU A 17 -10.91 5.68 -9.43
N SER A 18 -12.12 5.48 -9.95
CA SER A 18 -12.76 6.26 -11.02
C SER A 18 -14.29 6.13 -10.89
N PRO A 19 -15.10 7.11 -11.35
CA PRO A 19 -16.56 6.98 -11.40
C PRO A 19 -17.07 5.73 -12.13
N THR A 20 -16.27 5.17 -13.04
CA THR A 20 -16.60 3.98 -13.83
C THR A 20 -15.90 2.71 -13.35
N ALA A 21 -15.05 2.78 -12.32
CA ALA A 21 -14.34 1.62 -11.79
C ALA A 21 -14.96 1.16 -10.47
N ALA A 22 -15.42 -0.09 -10.41
CA ALA A 22 -15.95 -0.72 -9.19
C ALA A 22 -14.84 -1.16 -8.22
N VAL A 23 -13.72 -0.44 -8.17
CA VAL A 23 -12.56 -0.73 -7.32
C VAL A 23 -12.35 0.43 -6.36
N ARG A 24 -12.13 0.09 -5.08
CA ARG A 24 -11.83 1.03 -4.02
C ARG A 24 -10.37 0.93 -3.62
N VAL A 25 -9.66 2.05 -3.62
CA VAL A 25 -8.22 2.12 -3.37
C VAL A 25 -7.90 3.06 -2.22
N SER A 26 -6.75 2.87 -1.59
CA SER A 26 -6.20 3.83 -0.62
C SER A 26 -6.04 5.23 -1.24
N PRO A 27 -6.10 6.30 -0.42
CA PRO A 27 -5.85 7.66 -0.90
C PRO A 27 -4.44 7.87 -1.45
N LEU A 28 -3.48 7.04 -1.03
CA LEU A 28 -2.08 7.01 -1.48
C LEU A 28 -1.72 5.60 -1.92
N CYS A 29 -0.93 5.49 -2.99
CA CYS A 29 -0.42 4.23 -3.51
C CYS A 29 1.07 4.07 -3.16
N LEU A 30 1.50 2.85 -2.83
CA LEU A 30 2.91 2.53 -2.64
C LEU A 30 3.61 2.33 -3.99
N GLY A 31 4.56 3.21 -4.33
CA GLY A 31 5.43 3.01 -5.49
C GLY A 31 6.54 2.00 -5.19
N ALA A 32 6.69 0.97 -6.03
CA ALA A 32 7.63 -0.13 -5.80
C ALA A 32 8.82 -0.19 -6.79
N MET A 33 9.12 0.92 -7.48
CA MET A 33 10.12 0.97 -8.57
C MET A 33 11.52 0.55 -8.13
N SER A 34 11.89 0.77 -6.87
CA SER A 34 13.20 0.40 -6.30
C SER A 34 13.12 -0.70 -5.25
N LEU A 35 12.00 -1.43 -5.17
CA LEU A 35 11.89 -2.58 -4.27
C LEU A 35 12.49 -3.83 -4.92
N GLY A 36 13.20 -4.62 -4.12
CA GLY A 36 13.93 -5.80 -4.57
C GLY A 36 15.37 -5.53 -5.00
N ASP A 37 16.04 -6.59 -5.41
CA ASP A 37 17.46 -6.62 -5.76
C ASP A 37 17.72 -6.63 -7.28
N ALA A 38 16.67 -6.72 -8.10
CA ALA A 38 16.81 -6.79 -9.56
C ALA A 38 17.30 -5.48 -10.21
N TRP A 39 17.15 -4.34 -9.51
CA TRP A 39 17.47 -3.01 -10.04
C TRP A 39 18.49 -2.28 -9.16
N GLU A 40 19.62 -2.93 -8.84
CA GLU A 40 20.67 -2.38 -7.95
C GLU A 40 21.13 -0.97 -8.34
N PHE A 41 21.10 -0.63 -9.65
CA PHE A 41 21.48 0.69 -10.16
C PHE A 41 20.54 1.82 -9.70
N MET A 42 19.34 1.51 -9.23
CA MET A 42 18.36 2.46 -8.69
C MET A 42 18.41 2.56 -7.15
N GLY A 43 19.34 1.85 -6.50
CA GLY A 43 19.51 1.80 -5.06
C GLY A 43 19.60 0.35 -4.57
N THR A 44 20.43 0.11 -3.55
CA THR A 44 20.53 -1.21 -2.93
C THR A 44 19.32 -1.44 -2.02
N GLN A 45 18.47 -2.40 -2.36
CA GLN A 45 17.37 -2.85 -1.53
C GLN A 45 17.39 -4.38 -1.42
N THR A 46 17.15 -4.91 -0.22
CA THR A 46 17.09 -6.37 -0.03
C THR A 46 15.65 -6.85 -0.15
N LYS A 47 15.48 -8.13 -0.52
CA LYS A 47 14.18 -8.79 -0.49
C LYS A 47 13.51 -8.62 0.88
N GLU A 48 14.22 -8.92 1.97
CA GLU A 48 13.70 -8.83 3.34
C GLU A 48 13.17 -7.43 3.67
N ASN A 49 13.94 -6.38 3.37
CA ASN A 49 13.50 -5.02 3.64
C ASN A 49 12.34 -4.58 2.73
N SER A 50 12.28 -5.10 1.50
CA SER A 50 11.13 -4.88 0.61
C SER A 50 9.85 -5.44 1.22
N PHE A 51 9.91 -6.66 1.78
CA PHE A 51 8.78 -7.24 2.51
C PHE A 51 8.38 -6.39 3.71
N LYS A 52 9.34 -5.89 4.51
CA LYS A 52 9.02 -4.98 5.64
C LYS A 52 8.24 -3.74 5.20
N ILE A 53 8.57 -3.16 4.05
CA ILE A 53 7.87 -2.00 3.50
C ILE A 53 6.45 -2.39 3.05
N LEU A 54 6.31 -3.52 2.36
CA LEU A 54 5.02 -4.03 1.90
C LEU A 54 4.10 -4.36 3.08
N ASP A 55 4.63 -5.06 4.09
CA ASP A 55 3.92 -5.43 5.30
C ASP A 55 3.47 -4.18 6.07
N ALA A 56 4.36 -3.19 6.24
CA ALA A 56 4.00 -1.93 6.90
C ALA A 56 2.88 -1.16 6.17
N PHE A 57 2.89 -1.16 4.83
CA PHE A 57 1.83 -0.54 4.04
C PHE A 57 0.50 -1.28 4.21
N PHE A 58 0.53 -2.62 4.16
CA PHE A 58 -0.65 -3.46 4.35
C PHE A 58 -1.23 -3.33 5.76
N ASP A 59 -0.40 -3.41 6.80
CA ASP A 59 -0.81 -3.30 8.21
C ASP A 59 -1.39 -1.91 8.53
N ALA A 60 -0.91 -0.86 7.86
CA ALA A 60 -1.50 0.47 7.92
C ALA A 60 -2.85 0.59 7.19
N GLY A 61 -3.32 -0.47 6.53
CA GLY A 61 -4.58 -0.50 5.77
C GLY A 61 -4.43 -0.03 4.31
N GLY A 62 -3.22 -0.09 3.76
CA GLY A 62 -2.96 0.13 2.34
C GLY A 62 -3.42 -1.03 1.45
N ASN A 63 -3.79 -0.74 0.20
CA ASN A 63 -4.13 -1.75 -0.81
C ASN A 63 -3.50 -1.50 -2.19
#